data_AF-A0A8J7YWQ7-F1
#
_entry.id   AF-A0A8J7YWQ7-F1
#
_cell.length_a   1.000
_cell.length_b   1.000
_cell.length_c   1.000
_cell.angle_alpha   90.00
_cell.angle_beta   90.00
_cell.angle_gamma   90.00
#
_symmetry.space_group_name_H-M   'P 1'
#
loop_
_entity.id
_entity.type
_entity.pdbx_description
1 polymer ?
#
loop_
_entity_poly.entity_id
_entity_poly.type
_entity_poly.pdbx_seq_one_letter_code
_entity_poly.pdbx_strand_id
1 'polypeptide(L)'
;MKRNCLKLILIFAVICVLSPCPVAANAPAPPPYLWFTFLDQPAVEGMQLIGCQTALCEKPTLLMQHGTCVRSSCLKAQPRLEAPHRFECAADRCLYQGVSLQAAPLAPYLKLIGQFQNRVRSSQAFVTDFRNPLAGYAARHLLVRTQNEELLVFPDRQAMKPSRWELSGRALAITQVSEVGIAAVFFVGKKFTQTFTVRVLSAIALINLFTFPVVWFFFPSLQPFEYRATRVLGATSLLIAIAFSAALARMKTTSLNVLIRIFTIWVIALPIALVIGFIAAFLVGYGESFPASAGIPRWVTLPVSGGVAIAAEAWLLARLSHPHLSPIQAGLVSLVMNASSVWLNLAVLPALR
;
A
#
# COMPACT_ATOMS: atom_id res chain seq x y z
N MET A 1 -30.82 19.06 14.04
CA MET A 1 -29.36 19.25 13.90
C MET A 1 -29.01 20.62 14.48
N LYS A 2 -28.15 20.72 15.52
CA LYS A 2 -27.91 22.00 16.23
C LYS A 2 -27.31 23.03 15.28
N ARG A 3 -27.80 24.28 15.34
CA ARG A 3 -27.42 25.45 14.52
C ARG A 3 -25.89 25.66 14.40
N ASN A 4 -25.12 25.20 15.40
CA ASN A 4 -23.66 25.27 15.42
C ASN A 4 -22.97 24.23 14.51
N CYS A 5 -23.59 23.06 14.28
CA CYS A 5 -23.05 22.02 13.41
C CYS A 5 -23.18 22.42 11.94
N LEU A 6 -24.30 23.04 11.57
CA LEU A 6 -24.50 23.62 10.24
C LEU A 6 -23.50 24.75 9.96
N LYS A 7 -23.23 25.62 10.94
CA LYS A 7 -22.21 26.69 10.81
C LYS A 7 -20.81 26.13 10.58
N LEU A 8 -20.41 25.08 11.31
CA LEU A 8 -19.11 24.43 11.11
C LEU A 8 -18.97 23.79 9.73
N ILE A 9 -20.02 23.10 9.25
CA ILE A 9 -20.05 22.53 7.90
C ILE A 9 -19.98 23.65 6.85
N LEU A 10 -20.69 24.75 7.05
CA LEU A 10 -20.69 25.88 6.12
C LEU A 10 -19.33 26.58 6.09
N ILE A 11 -18.70 26.80 7.25
CA ILE A 11 -17.36 27.39 7.34
C ILE A 11 -16.32 26.49 6.66
N PHE A 12 -16.39 25.18 6.89
CA PHE A 12 -15.49 24.21 6.25
C PHE A 12 -15.70 24.17 4.73
N ALA A 13 -16.96 24.13 4.26
CA ALA A 13 -17.28 24.20 2.85
C ALA A 13 -16.78 25.51 2.21
N VAL A 14 -16.92 26.63 2.91
CA VAL A 14 -16.42 27.94 2.47
C VAL A 14 -14.89 27.96 2.42
N ILE A 15 -14.18 27.37 3.39
CA ILE A 15 -12.70 27.26 3.36
C ILE A 15 -12.24 26.37 2.18
N CYS A 16 -12.94 25.26 1.91
CA CYS A 16 -12.66 24.40 0.77
C CYS A 16 -12.92 25.10 -0.58
N VAL A 17 -13.99 25.91 -0.67
CA VAL A 17 -14.37 26.63 -1.91
C VAL A 17 -13.56 27.90 -2.12
N LEU A 18 -13.07 28.55 -1.06
CA LEU A 18 -12.23 29.76 -1.12
C LEU A 18 -10.72 29.45 -1.33
N SER A 19 -10.35 28.18 -1.46
CA SER A 19 -8.97 27.77 -1.73
C SER A 19 -8.66 27.40 -3.20
N PRO A 20 -9.22 28.03 -4.27
CA PRO A 20 -8.67 27.90 -5.60
C PRO A 20 -7.58 28.96 -5.79
N CYS A 21 -6.70 29.15 -4.81
CA CYS A 21 -5.45 29.81 -5.11
C CYS A 21 -4.70 28.83 -6.03
N PRO A 22 -4.23 29.26 -7.22
CA PRO A 22 -3.23 28.50 -7.94
C PRO A 22 -2.00 28.49 -7.04
N VAL A 23 -1.90 27.49 -6.17
CA VAL A 23 -0.65 27.15 -5.52
C VAL A 23 0.21 26.72 -6.69
N ALA A 24 1.02 27.64 -7.21
CA ALA A 24 2.14 27.33 -8.06
C ALA A 24 3.02 26.41 -7.20
N ALA A 25 2.78 25.11 -7.31
CA ALA A 25 3.59 24.11 -6.67
C ALA A 25 4.96 24.22 -7.33
N ASN A 26 5.85 25.02 -6.73
CA ASN A 26 7.29 25.00 -6.98
C ASN A 26 7.86 23.67 -6.45
N ALA A 27 7.26 22.55 -6.88
CA ALA A 27 7.79 21.24 -6.64
C ALA A 27 8.95 21.06 -7.63
N PRO A 28 10.18 20.82 -7.14
CA PRO A 28 11.28 20.51 -8.04
C PRO A 28 10.91 19.28 -8.87
N ALA A 29 11.42 19.21 -10.11
CA ALA A 29 11.20 18.04 -10.97
C ALA A 29 11.57 16.76 -10.20
N PRO A 30 10.76 15.69 -10.31
CA PRO A 30 11.04 14.45 -9.60
C PRO A 30 12.42 13.92 -10.04
N PRO A 31 13.25 13.48 -9.08
CA PRO A 31 14.57 12.97 -9.42
C PRO A 31 14.46 11.70 -10.28
N PRO A 32 15.48 11.41 -11.12
CA PRO A 32 15.48 10.20 -11.93
C PRO A 32 15.59 8.96 -11.04
N TYR A 33 14.80 7.93 -11.34
CA TYR A 33 14.76 6.70 -10.54
C TYR A 33 14.70 5.44 -11.43
N LEU A 34 15.13 4.32 -10.86
CA LEU A 34 15.07 2.99 -11.46
C LEU A 34 14.57 1.97 -10.43
N TRP A 35 13.48 1.30 -10.78
CA TRP A 35 12.94 0.17 -10.04
C TRP A 35 13.44 -1.13 -10.63
N PHE A 36 13.90 -2.02 -9.75
CA PHE A 36 14.23 -3.40 -10.06
C PHE A 36 13.29 -4.30 -9.25
N THR A 37 12.41 -5.04 -9.91
CA THR A 37 11.47 -5.97 -9.25
C THR A 37 11.85 -7.41 -9.56
N PHE A 38 12.17 -8.19 -8.53
CA PHE A 38 12.57 -9.58 -8.64
C PHE A 38 11.35 -10.49 -8.72
N LEU A 39 11.28 -11.30 -9.77
CA LEU A 39 10.13 -12.19 -10.00
C LEU A 39 10.12 -13.41 -9.07
N ASP A 40 11.30 -13.89 -8.67
CA ASP A 40 11.46 -15.17 -7.95
C ASP A 40 11.65 -14.97 -6.43
N GLN A 41 11.38 -13.76 -5.91
CA GLN A 41 11.57 -13.33 -4.51
C GLN A 41 12.85 -13.88 -3.84
N PRO A 42 14.03 -13.73 -4.45
CA PRO A 42 15.26 -14.24 -3.84
C PRO A 42 15.62 -13.41 -2.60
N ALA A 43 16.12 -14.07 -1.55
CA ALA A 43 16.71 -13.38 -0.41
C ALA A 43 18.04 -12.72 -0.84
N VAL A 44 17.96 -11.43 -1.20
CA VAL A 44 19.12 -10.60 -1.57
C VAL A 44 19.89 -10.23 -0.31
N GLU A 45 21.17 -10.62 -0.22
CA GLU A 45 22.08 -10.21 0.85
C GLU A 45 22.82 -8.91 0.52
N GLY A 46 23.14 -8.75 -0.77
CA GLY A 46 23.81 -7.58 -1.30
C GLY A 46 23.49 -7.38 -2.77
N MET A 47 23.40 -6.12 -3.19
CA MET A 47 23.16 -5.74 -4.59
C MET A 47 24.11 -4.61 -4.96
N GLN A 48 24.78 -4.74 -6.10
CA GLN A 48 25.67 -3.75 -6.67
C GLN A 48 25.10 -3.24 -7.99
N LEU A 49 24.99 -1.91 -8.10
CA LEU A 49 24.70 -1.22 -9.35
C LEU A 49 26.02 -0.79 -9.97
N ILE A 50 26.26 -1.22 -11.20
CA ILE A 50 27.55 -1.06 -11.90
C ILE A 50 27.33 -0.24 -13.16
N GLY A 51 28.24 0.70 -13.42
CA GLY A 51 28.31 1.48 -14.63
C GLY A 51 29.34 0.90 -15.59
N CYS A 52 28.97 0.81 -16.86
CA CYS A 52 29.78 0.25 -17.93
C CYS A 52 29.82 1.23 -19.12
N GLN A 53 31.00 1.46 -19.69
CA GLN A 53 31.14 2.33 -20.87
C GLN A 53 30.68 1.64 -22.17
N THR A 54 30.75 0.31 -22.20
CA THR A 54 30.36 -0.52 -23.35
C THR A 54 29.45 -1.66 -22.86
N ALA A 55 28.73 -2.29 -23.80
CA ALA A 55 27.86 -3.43 -23.51
C ALA A 55 28.62 -4.65 -22.93
N LEU A 56 29.91 -4.80 -23.24
CA LEU A 56 30.76 -5.87 -22.69
C LEU A 56 31.21 -5.61 -21.24
N CYS A 57 31.11 -4.36 -20.77
CA CYS A 57 31.47 -3.95 -19.41
C CYS A 57 32.90 -4.32 -18.99
N GLU A 58 33.89 -4.16 -19.88
CA GLU A 58 35.30 -4.49 -19.62
C GLU A 58 35.94 -3.66 -18.49
N LYS A 59 35.48 -2.41 -18.32
CA LYS A 59 35.91 -1.49 -17.26
C LYS A 59 34.73 -1.17 -16.33
N PRO A 60 34.32 -2.12 -15.47
CA PRO A 60 33.17 -1.93 -14.61
C PRO A 60 33.49 -0.93 -13.50
N THR A 61 32.58 0.03 -13.28
CA THR A 61 32.66 0.98 -12.17
C THR A 61 31.55 0.68 -11.19
N LEU A 62 31.87 0.40 -9.92
CA LEU A 62 30.85 0.27 -8.89
C LEU A 62 30.21 1.65 -8.65
N LEU A 63 28.92 1.78 -8.96
CA LEU A 63 28.20 3.04 -8.76
C LEU A 63 27.66 3.10 -7.34
N MET A 64 26.88 2.11 -6.94
CA MET A 64 26.27 2.01 -5.62
C MET A 64 26.17 0.56 -5.17
N GLN A 65 26.11 0.36 -3.85
CA GLN A 65 25.89 -0.95 -3.25
C GLN A 65 24.85 -0.84 -2.13
N HIS A 66 23.96 -1.82 -2.08
CA HIS A 66 23.11 -2.09 -0.94
C HIS A 66 23.53 -3.41 -0.29
N GLY A 67 23.55 -3.46 1.04
CA GLY A 67 23.92 -4.67 1.78
C GLY A 67 25.39 -5.08 1.59
N THR A 68 25.66 -6.37 1.79
CA THR A 68 27.03 -6.90 1.84
C THR A 68 27.31 -7.77 0.62
N CYS A 69 28.22 -7.34 -0.26
CA CYS A 69 28.73 -8.12 -1.40
C CYS A 69 30.23 -8.37 -1.20
N VAL A 70 30.58 -9.52 -0.62
CA VAL A 70 31.97 -9.85 -0.21
C VAL A 70 32.58 -11.00 -0.99
N ARG A 71 31.77 -11.74 -1.75
CA ARG A 71 32.25 -12.88 -2.55
C ARG A 71 33.12 -12.42 -3.73
N SER A 72 33.92 -13.34 -4.26
CA SER A 72 34.94 -13.08 -5.28
C SER A 72 34.41 -12.42 -6.56
N SER A 73 33.16 -12.72 -6.95
CA SER A 73 32.52 -12.15 -8.15
C SER A 73 31.95 -10.74 -7.93
N CYS A 74 31.93 -10.23 -6.69
CA CYS A 74 31.55 -8.85 -6.40
C CYS A 74 32.69 -7.88 -6.74
N LEU A 75 32.36 -6.65 -7.13
CA LEU A 75 33.37 -5.60 -7.22
C LEU A 75 33.78 -5.15 -5.82
N LYS A 76 35.09 -5.12 -5.56
CA LYS A 76 35.65 -4.69 -4.27
C LYS A 76 36.00 -3.20 -4.20
N ALA A 77 35.81 -2.46 -5.30
CA ALA A 77 36.03 -1.02 -5.34
C ALA A 77 35.03 -0.30 -4.43
N GLN A 78 35.37 0.91 -3.97
CA GLN A 78 34.41 1.76 -3.27
C GLN A 78 33.32 2.27 -4.23
N PRO A 79 32.06 2.38 -3.78
CA PRO A 79 31.00 2.99 -4.57
C PRO A 79 31.36 4.41 -4.99
N ARG A 80 31.23 4.71 -6.29
CA ARG A 80 31.52 6.04 -6.83
C ARG A 80 30.45 7.08 -6.47
N LEU A 81 29.21 6.64 -6.29
CA LEU A 81 28.09 7.50 -5.93
C LEU A 81 27.75 7.32 -4.46
N GLU A 82 27.66 8.44 -3.76
CA GLU A 82 27.27 8.52 -2.35
C GLU A 82 25.99 9.34 -2.20
N ALA A 83 25.56 9.57 -0.95
CA ALA A 83 24.48 10.48 -0.65
C ALA A 83 24.71 11.83 -1.35
N PRO A 84 23.70 12.41 -2.03
CA PRO A 84 22.27 12.10 -1.90
C PRO A 84 21.73 11.01 -2.86
N HIS A 85 22.57 10.34 -3.65
CA HIS A 85 22.13 9.17 -4.40
C HIS A 85 21.76 8.04 -3.44
N ARG A 86 20.75 7.26 -3.79
CA ARG A 86 20.30 6.13 -2.96
C ARG A 86 20.12 4.89 -3.83
N PHE A 87 20.58 3.76 -3.32
CA PHE A 87 20.28 2.45 -3.86
C PHE A 87 19.91 1.54 -2.70
N GLU A 88 18.63 1.22 -2.59
CA GLU A 88 18.12 0.46 -1.46
C GLU A 88 17.28 -0.71 -1.93
N CYS A 89 17.41 -1.86 -1.27
CA CYS A 89 16.63 -3.04 -1.54
C CYS A 89 15.80 -3.42 -0.31
N ALA A 90 14.59 -3.91 -0.55
CA ALA A 90 13.74 -4.49 0.48
C ALA A 90 12.76 -5.47 -0.16
N ALA A 91 12.59 -6.63 0.48
CA ALA A 91 11.81 -7.74 -0.05
C ALA A 91 12.23 -8.10 -1.50
N ASP A 92 11.32 -7.99 -2.45
CA ASP A 92 11.48 -8.34 -3.86
C ASP A 92 11.86 -7.14 -4.74
N ARG A 93 12.27 -6.01 -4.17
CA ARG A 93 12.50 -4.77 -4.93
C ARG A 93 13.79 -4.06 -4.53
N CYS A 94 14.41 -3.42 -5.51
CA CYS A 94 15.43 -2.40 -5.29
C CYS A 94 15.04 -1.11 -6.02
N LEU A 95 15.36 0.03 -5.40
CA LEU A 95 15.15 1.35 -5.94
C LEU A 95 16.49 2.08 -5.99
N TYR A 96 16.90 2.48 -7.19
CA TYR A 96 17.92 3.51 -7.37
C TYR A 96 17.24 4.87 -7.58
N GLN A 97 17.78 5.91 -6.96
CA GLN A 97 17.34 7.29 -7.13
C GLN A 97 18.56 8.22 -7.25
N GLY A 98 18.52 9.08 -8.25
CA GLY A 98 19.49 10.17 -8.43
C GLY A 98 19.11 11.45 -7.70
N VAL A 99 19.98 12.44 -7.76
CA VAL A 99 19.79 13.75 -7.08
C VAL A 99 19.01 14.73 -7.96
N SER A 100 19.34 14.77 -9.25
CA SER A 100 18.74 15.68 -10.24
C SER A 100 18.90 15.12 -11.65
N LEU A 101 18.03 15.55 -12.56
CA LEU A 101 18.14 15.30 -14.00
C LEU A 101 19.46 15.85 -14.58
N GLN A 102 20.01 16.91 -13.97
CA GLN A 102 21.23 17.59 -14.42
C GLN A 102 22.53 17.02 -13.84
N ALA A 103 22.46 16.04 -12.93
CA ALA A 103 23.67 15.44 -12.33
C ALA A 103 24.48 14.63 -13.36
N ALA A 104 25.80 14.60 -13.16
CA ALA A 104 26.81 14.01 -14.06
C ALA A 104 26.37 12.69 -14.73
N PRO A 105 26.73 12.44 -15.99
CA PRO A 105 26.29 11.27 -16.73
C PRO A 105 26.69 9.99 -16.00
N LEU A 106 25.69 9.16 -15.73
CA LEU A 106 25.91 7.75 -15.43
C LEU A 106 26.51 7.11 -16.67
N ALA A 107 27.23 6.02 -16.48
CA ALA A 107 27.73 5.25 -17.60
C ALA A 107 26.55 4.84 -18.52
N PRO A 108 26.75 4.83 -19.85
CA PRO A 108 25.68 4.58 -20.83
C PRO A 108 25.04 3.19 -20.70
N TYR A 109 25.77 2.23 -20.11
CA TYR A 109 25.28 0.91 -19.80
C TYR A 109 25.33 0.68 -18.29
N LEU A 110 24.32 0.00 -17.76
CA LEU A 110 24.23 -0.42 -16.37
C LEU A 110 24.31 -1.94 -16.28
N LYS A 111 24.80 -2.44 -15.16
CA LYS A 111 24.85 -3.88 -14.83
C LYS A 111 24.48 -4.07 -13.37
N LEU A 112 23.82 -5.19 -13.06
CA LEU A 112 23.54 -5.62 -11.70
C LEU A 112 24.42 -6.80 -11.33
N ILE A 113 24.97 -6.78 -10.11
CA ILE A 113 25.53 -7.95 -9.45
C ILE A 113 24.80 -8.14 -8.13
N GLY A 114 24.19 -9.30 -7.94
CA GLY A 114 23.48 -9.67 -6.73
C GLY A 114 24.19 -10.79 -5.99
N GLN A 115 24.47 -10.60 -4.70
CA GLN A 115 24.84 -11.66 -3.77
C GLN A 115 23.58 -12.22 -3.12
N PHE A 116 23.41 -13.53 -3.24
CA PHE A 116 22.36 -14.32 -2.61
C PHE A 116 23.03 -15.36 -1.70
N GLN A 117 22.27 -15.94 -0.77
CA GLN A 117 22.76 -16.92 0.22
C GLN A 117 23.75 -17.95 -0.34
N ASN A 118 23.51 -18.43 -1.55
CA ASN A 118 24.24 -19.58 -2.08
C ASN A 118 25.28 -19.17 -3.14
N ARG A 119 25.13 -18.01 -3.78
CA ARG A 119 25.91 -17.63 -4.98
C ARG A 119 25.80 -16.15 -5.29
N VAL A 120 26.76 -15.67 -6.08
CA VAL A 120 26.66 -14.38 -6.75
C VAL A 120 26.11 -14.61 -8.15
N ARG A 121 25.23 -13.73 -8.61
CA ARG A 121 24.75 -13.71 -10.00
C ARG A 121 24.96 -12.32 -10.58
N SER A 122 25.26 -12.27 -11.87
CA SER A 122 25.45 -11.00 -12.58
C SER A 122 24.53 -10.91 -13.79
N SER A 123 24.09 -9.70 -14.11
CA SER A 123 23.38 -9.44 -15.35
C SER A 123 24.35 -9.17 -16.49
N GLN A 124 23.87 -9.31 -17.73
CA GLN A 124 24.46 -8.60 -18.85
C GLN A 124 24.30 -7.08 -18.66
N ALA A 125 25.12 -6.28 -19.36
CA ALA A 125 24.93 -4.85 -19.34
C ALA A 125 23.68 -4.46 -20.15
N PHE A 126 22.90 -3.52 -19.64
CA PHE A 126 21.66 -3.06 -20.25
C PHE A 126 21.62 -1.53 -20.33
N VAL A 127 20.87 -1.02 -21.29
CA VAL A 127 20.65 0.43 -21.46
C VAL A 127 19.30 0.79 -20.87
N THR A 128 19.23 1.96 -20.24
CA THR A 128 17.96 2.54 -19.78
C THR A 128 17.99 4.06 -19.96
N ASP A 129 16.87 4.59 -20.43
CA ASP A 129 16.66 6.03 -20.62
C ASP A 129 15.90 6.66 -19.46
N PHE A 130 16.04 6.14 -18.25
CA PHE A 130 15.30 6.62 -17.07
C PHE A 130 15.54 8.09 -16.70
N ARG A 131 16.61 8.70 -17.23
CA ARG A 131 16.92 10.13 -17.08
C ARG A 131 16.07 11.00 -17.98
N ASN A 132 15.55 10.46 -19.08
CA ASN A 132 14.67 11.21 -19.95
C ASN A 132 13.31 11.39 -19.24
N PRO A 133 12.87 12.63 -19.00
CA PRO A 133 11.60 12.90 -18.34
C PRO A 133 10.41 12.38 -19.17
N LEU A 134 10.57 12.26 -20.49
CA LEU A 134 9.58 11.73 -21.42
C LEU A 134 9.63 10.20 -21.55
N ALA A 135 10.64 9.53 -20.96
CA ALA A 135 10.71 8.08 -21.01
C ALA A 135 9.55 7.46 -20.23
N GLY A 136 8.88 6.49 -20.87
CA GLY A 136 7.72 5.81 -20.31
C GLY A 136 8.06 4.86 -19.16
N TYR A 137 7.00 4.25 -18.60
CA TYR A 137 7.06 3.32 -17.46
C TYR A 137 8.14 2.23 -17.62
N ALA A 138 8.20 1.60 -18.79
CA ALA A 138 9.11 0.51 -19.12
C ALA A 138 10.60 0.89 -19.04
N ALA A 139 10.95 2.18 -19.16
CA ALA A 139 12.32 2.65 -19.02
C ALA A 139 12.77 2.75 -17.56
N ARG A 140 11.81 2.95 -16.63
CA ARG A 140 12.06 3.17 -15.20
C ARG A 140 11.78 1.94 -14.34
N HIS A 141 10.97 1.00 -14.85
CA HIS A 141 10.59 -0.21 -14.15
C HIS A 141 11.15 -1.43 -14.88
N LEU A 142 12.09 -2.11 -14.24
CA LEU A 142 12.77 -3.28 -14.76
C LEU A 142 12.38 -4.51 -13.94
N LEU A 143 12.10 -5.60 -14.63
CA LEU A 143 11.91 -6.91 -14.05
C LEU A 143 13.25 -7.65 -14.03
N VAL A 144 13.53 -8.31 -12.92
CA VAL A 144 14.73 -9.10 -12.71
C VAL A 144 14.32 -10.55 -12.48
N ARG A 145 14.71 -11.44 -13.38
CA ARG A 145 14.54 -12.88 -13.22
C ARG A 145 15.88 -13.50 -12.84
N THR A 146 15.86 -14.36 -11.84
CA THR A 146 17.04 -15.13 -11.45
C THR A 146 17.04 -16.45 -12.22
N GLN A 147 18.01 -16.65 -13.12
CA GLN A 147 18.11 -17.88 -13.91
C GLN A 147 19.51 -18.46 -13.78
N ASN A 148 19.64 -19.65 -13.21
CA ASN A 148 20.90 -20.35 -13.01
C ASN A 148 21.96 -19.47 -12.30
N GLU A 149 22.96 -19.01 -13.06
CA GLU A 149 24.08 -18.18 -12.61
C GLU A 149 23.95 -16.70 -13.02
N GLU A 150 22.87 -16.35 -13.70
CA GLU A 150 22.68 -15.02 -14.30
C GLU A 150 21.45 -14.29 -13.73
N LEU A 151 21.49 -12.97 -13.86
CA LEU A 151 20.36 -12.08 -13.65
C LEU A 151 19.86 -11.58 -15.01
N LEU A 152 18.65 -11.96 -15.38
CA LEU A 152 18.02 -11.42 -16.58
C LEU A 152 17.27 -10.14 -16.20
N VAL A 153 17.68 -9.02 -16.79
CA VAL A 153 17.07 -7.71 -16.58
C VAL A 153 16.36 -7.30 -17.86
N PHE A 154 15.07 -7.01 -17.76
CA PHE A 154 14.26 -6.60 -18.92
C PHE A 154 13.20 -5.58 -18.50
N PRO A 155 12.79 -4.69 -19.43
CA PRO A 155 11.80 -3.67 -19.14
C PRO A 155 10.43 -4.27 -18.80
N ASP A 156 9.76 -3.70 -17.80
CA ASP A 156 8.36 -4.02 -17.51
C ASP A 156 7.47 -3.39 -18.58
N ARG A 157 7.04 -4.22 -19.53
CA ARG A 157 6.15 -3.83 -20.63
C ARG A 157 4.67 -3.88 -20.24
N GLN A 158 4.34 -4.23 -18.99
CA GLN A 158 2.96 -4.17 -18.54
C GLN A 158 2.49 -2.72 -18.49
N ALA A 159 1.19 -2.51 -18.74
CA ALA A 159 0.58 -1.22 -18.51
C ALA A 159 0.83 -0.77 -17.07
N MET A 160 1.03 0.55 -16.87
CA MET A 160 1.21 1.13 -15.55
C MET A 160 0.08 0.65 -14.64
N LYS A 161 0.44 0.00 -13.53
CA LYS A 161 -0.55 -0.57 -12.62
C LYS A 161 -1.32 0.58 -11.96
N PRO A 162 -2.66 0.51 -11.92
CA PRO A 162 -3.45 1.56 -11.31
C PRO A 162 -3.06 1.71 -9.83
N SER A 163 -3.13 2.93 -9.34
CA SER A 163 -2.82 3.21 -7.95
C SER A 163 -3.84 2.52 -7.02
N ARG A 164 -3.46 2.26 -5.76
CA ARG A 164 -4.40 1.71 -4.76
C ARG A 164 -5.62 2.61 -4.59
N TRP A 165 -5.43 3.93 -4.74
CA TRP A 165 -6.51 4.91 -4.67
C TRP A 165 -7.51 4.73 -5.81
N GLU A 166 -7.04 4.54 -7.05
CA GLU A 166 -7.90 4.27 -8.21
C GLU A 166 -8.70 2.97 -8.07
N LEU A 167 -8.09 1.93 -7.47
CA LEU A 167 -8.77 0.64 -7.26
C LEU A 167 -9.67 0.62 -6.02
N SER A 168 -9.51 1.56 -5.09
CA SER A 168 -10.13 1.50 -3.76
C SER A 168 -11.66 1.41 -3.80
N GLY A 169 -12.31 2.21 -4.65
CA GLY A 169 -13.78 2.19 -4.78
C GLY A 169 -14.30 0.87 -5.34
N ARG A 170 -13.61 0.31 -6.34
CA ARG A 170 -13.97 -0.99 -6.94
C ARG A 170 -13.77 -2.12 -5.95
N ALA A 171 -12.64 -2.10 -5.25
CA ALA A 171 -12.35 -3.08 -4.21
C ALA A 171 -13.36 -3.02 -3.06
N LEU A 172 -13.70 -1.82 -2.61
CA LEU A 172 -14.73 -1.63 -1.59
C LEU A 172 -16.08 -2.19 -2.06
N ALA A 173 -16.50 -1.90 -3.29
CA ALA A 173 -17.74 -2.43 -3.84
C ALA A 173 -17.75 -3.97 -3.89
N ILE A 174 -16.65 -4.59 -4.35
CA ILE A 174 -16.51 -6.04 -4.38
C ILE A 174 -16.57 -6.62 -2.95
N THR A 175 -15.85 -6.02 -2.01
CA THR A 175 -15.86 -6.42 -0.59
C THR A 175 -17.28 -6.30 -0.01
N GLN A 176 -17.97 -5.19 -0.22
CA GLN A 176 -19.34 -5.00 0.28
C GLN A 176 -20.32 -6.02 -0.28
N VAL A 177 -20.35 -6.19 -1.61
CA VAL A 177 -21.28 -7.13 -2.27
C VAL A 177 -20.99 -8.56 -1.85
N SER A 178 -19.72 -8.97 -1.83
CA SER A 178 -19.34 -10.34 -1.49
C SER A 178 -19.64 -10.68 -0.04
N GLU A 179 -19.26 -9.83 0.91
CA GLU A 179 -19.41 -10.13 2.33
C GLU A 179 -20.87 -10.07 2.78
N VAL A 180 -21.63 -9.05 2.34
CA VAL A 180 -23.07 -8.99 2.59
C VAL A 180 -23.79 -10.15 1.90
N GLY A 181 -23.39 -10.52 0.68
CA GLY A 181 -23.99 -11.64 -0.06
C GLY A 181 -23.78 -12.99 0.65
N ILE A 182 -22.55 -13.28 1.06
CA ILE A 182 -22.21 -14.51 1.80
C ILE A 182 -22.95 -14.57 3.15
N ALA A 183 -22.99 -13.46 3.88
CA ALA A 183 -23.72 -13.38 5.13
C ALA A 183 -25.23 -13.58 4.91
N ALA A 184 -25.80 -13.03 3.84
CA ALA A 184 -27.22 -13.19 3.51
C ALA A 184 -27.56 -14.66 3.25
N VAL A 185 -26.75 -15.35 2.44
CA VAL A 185 -26.91 -16.79 2.19
C VAL A 185 -26.85 -17.58 3.50
N PHE A 186 -25.89 -17.27 4.38
CA PHE A 186 -25.77 -17.93 5.68
C PHE A 186 -27.02 -17.72 6.56
N PHE A 187 -27.52 -16.48 6.69
CA PHE A 187 -28.67 -16.19 7.54
C PHE A 187 -29.99 -16.73 7.00
N VAL A 188 -30.18 -16.69 5.67
CA VAL A 188 -31.32 -17.31 4.99
C VAL A 188 -31.28 -18.83 5.18
N GLY A 189 -30.11 -19.46 5.02
CA GLY A 189 -29.93 -20.90 5.26
C GLY A 189 -30.23 -21.32 6.70
N LYS A 190 -30.00 -20.44 7.68
CA LYS A 190 -30.36 -20.64 9.09
C LYS A 190 -31.81 -20.29 9.43
N LYS A 191 -32.61 -19.84 8.45
CA LYS A 191 -34.03 -19.47 8.61
C LYS A 191 -34.27 -18.41 9.70
N PHE A 192 -33.36 -17.45 9.85
CA PHE A 192 -33.58 -16.32 10.76
C PHE A 192 -34.71 -15.41 10.23
N THR A 193 -35.32 -14.63 11.14
CA THR A 193 -36.38 -13.69 10.74
C THR A 193 -35.82 -12.63 9.79
N GLN A 194 -36.67 -12.15 8.86
CA GLN A 194 -36.29 -11.12 7.90
C GLN A 194 -35.77 -9.85 8.61
N THR A 195 -36.45 -9.43 9.68
CA THR A 195 -36.05 -8.27 10.49
C THR A 195 -34.66 -8.44 11.12
N PHE A 196 -34.36 -9.62 11.67
CA PHE A 196 -33.02 -9.91 12.20
C PHE A 196 -31.97 -9.90 11.09
N THR A 197 -32.25 -10.55 9.97
CA THR A 197 -31.34 -10.67 8.84
C THR A 197 -30.99 -9.30 8.28
N VAL A 198 -31.98 -8.45 7.97
CA VAL A 198 -31.75 -7.09 7.46
C VAL A 198 -30.93 -6.27 8.46
N ARG A 199 -31.21 -6.40 9.77
CA ARG A 199 -30.47 -5.71 10.82
C ARG A 199 -28.99 -6.09 10.85
N VAL A 200 -28.68 -7.38 10.80
CA VAL A 200 -27.30 -7.87 10.85
C VAL A 200 -26.56 -7.59 9.55
N LEU A 201 -27.20 -7.73 8.39
CA LEU A 201 -26.59 -7.37 7.09
C LEU A 201 -26.25 -5.89 7.01
N SER A 202 -27.14 -5.02 7.52
CA SER A 202 -26.87 -3.58 7.59
C SER A 202 -25.68 -3.30 8.51
N ALA A 203 -25.57 -4.01 9.63
CA ALA A 203 -24.44 -3.88 10.51
C ALA A 203 -23.13 -4.34 9.85
N ILE A 204 -23.13 -5.48 9.16
CA ILE A 204 -21.97 -5.97 8.39
C ILE A 204 -21.49 -4.91 7.41
N ALA A 205 -22.39 -4.37 6.59
CA ALA A 205 -22.03 -3.36 5.60
C ALA A 205 -21.33 -2.13 6.25
N LEU A 206 -21.85 -1.68 7.41
CA LEU A 206 -21.27 -0.57 8.17
C LEU A 206 -19.91 -0.92 8.78
N ILE A 207 -19.74 -2.14 9.28
CA ILE A 207 -18.45 -2.61 9.83
C ILE A 207 -17.41 -2.69 8.72
N ASN A 208 -17.80 -3.18 7.54
CA ASN A 208 -16.91 -3.31 6.39
C ASN A 208 -16.43 -1.94 5.89
N LEU A 209 -17.30 -0.92 5.88
CA LEU A 209 -16.90 0.47 5.56
C LEU A 209 -15.82 1.00 6.50
N PHE A 210 -15.74 0.42 7.69
CA PHE A 210 -14.86 0.86 8.76
C PHE A 210 -13.56 0.03 8.85
N THR A 211 -13.63 -1.29 8.66
CA THR A 211 -12.43 -2.15 8.60
C THR A 211 -11.68 -1.96 7.30
N PHE A 212 -12.37 -1.64 6.20
CA PHE A 212 -11.77 -1.48 4.88
C PHE A 212 -10.63 -0.47 4.82
N PRO A 213 -10.76 0.79 5.33
CA PRO A 213 -9.65 1.74 5.31
C PRO A 213 -8.40 1.25 6.04
N VAL A 214 -8.55 0.49 7.13
CA VAL A 214 -7.41 -0.08 7.87
C VAL A 214 -6.70 -1.13 7.02
N VAL A 215 -7.47 -2.05 6.42
CA VAL A 215 -6.93 -3.12 5.56
C VAL A 215 -6.28 -2.57 4.29
N TRP A 216 -6.87 -1.54 3.68
CA TRP A 216 -6.44 -1.00 2.38
C TRP A 216 -5.44 0.16 2.44
N PHE A 217 -5.40 0.92 3.54
CA PHE A 217 -4.50 2.06 3.68
C PHE A 217 -3.47 1.87 4.80
N PHE A 218 -3.89 1.47 6.01
CA PHE A 218 -2.93 1.31 7.12
C PHE A 218 -1.91 0.19 6.88
N PHE A 219 -2.35 -1.06 6.74
CA PHE A 219 -1.41 -2.18 6.57
C PHE A 219 -0.50 -2.03 5.35
N PRO A 220 -1.02 -1.60 4.18
CA PRO A 220 -0.18 -1.41 3.03
C PRO A 220 0.81 -0.25 3.19
N SER A 221 0.48 0.79 3.97
CA SER A 221 1.43 1.88 4.29
C SER A 221 2.64 1.43 5.12
N LEU A 222 2.56 0.27 5.80
CA LEU A 222 3.68 -0.30 6.54
C LEU A 222 4.70 -1.00 5.63
N GLN A 223 4.36 -1.24 4.36
CA GLN A 223 5.20 -1.97 3.43
C GLN A 223 6.49 -1.20 3.09
N PRO A 224 7.53 -1.91 2.63
CA PRO A 224 8.73 -1.26 2.10
C PRO A 224 8.41 -0.30 0.97
N PHE A 225 9.20 0.76 0.87
CA PHE A 225 9.09 1.78 -0.16
C PHE A 225 7.75 2.53 -0.19
N GLU A 226 7.15 2.72 0.98
CA GLU A 226 6.03 3.64 1.16
C GLU A 226 6.52 5.00 1.63
N TYR A 227 6.03 6.07 0.99
CA TYR A 227 6.30 7.45 1.38
C TYR A 227 5.79 7.74 2.79
N ARG A 228 6.44 8.66 3.51
CA ARG A 228 5.99 9.10 4.85
C ARG A 228 4.58 9.66 4.80
N ALA A 229 4.22 10.39 3.75
CA ALA A 229 2.86 10.88 3.55
C ALA A 229 1.83 9.74 3.59
N THR A 230 2.13 8.61 2.93
CA THR A 230 1.26 7.43 2.91
C THR A 230 1.20 6.75 4.27
N ARG A 231 2.32 6.70 5.00
CA ARG A 231 2.37 6.19 6.39
C ARG A 231 1.54 7.03 7.34
N VAL A 232 1.58 8.36 7.21
CA VAL A 232 0.77 9.27 8.03
C VAL A 232 -0.71 9.04 7.74
N LEU A 233 -1.11 8.98 6.47
CA LEU A 233 -2.50 8.69 6.09
C LEU A 233 -2.96 7.31 6.61
N GLY A 234 -2.10 6.29 6.49
CA GLY A 234 -2.34 4.97 7.06
C GLY A 234 -2.53 5.03 8.59
N ALA A 235 -1.62 5.68 9.31
CA ALA A 235 -1.72 5.84 10.76
C ALA A 235 -2.97 6.62 11.17
N THR A 236 -3.35 7.67 10.44
CA THR A 236 -4.61 8.39 10.65
C THR A 236 -5.81 7.46 10.48
N SER A 237 -5.84 6.62 9.44
CA SER A 237 -6.93 5.64 9.25
C SER A 237 -7.05 4.66 10.43
N LEU A 238 -5.91 4.20 10.98
CA LEU A 238 -5.90 3.34 12.16
C LEU A 238 -6.39 4.09 13.42
N LEU A 239 -5.95 5.33 13.65
CA LEU A 239 -6.39 6.12 14.81
C LEU A 239 -7.89 6.37 14.79
N ILE A 240 -8.43 6.71 13.62
CA ILE A 240 -9.87 6.85 13.39
C ILE A 240 -10.56 5.52 13.73
N ALA A 241 -9.97 4.40 13.33
CA ALA A 241 -10.51 3.09 13.66
C ALA A 241 -10.51 2.84 15.18
N ILE A 242 -9.37 2.99 15.84
CA ILE A 242 -9.28 2.78 17.29
C ILE A 242 -10.30 3.66 18.05
N ALA A 243 -10.45 4.93 17.68
CA ALA A 243 -11.39 5.84 18.32
C ALA A 243 -12.85 5.37 18.21
N PHE A 244 -13.26 4.90 17.02
CA PHE A 244 -14.61 4.38 16.79
C PHE A 244 -14.84 3.05 17.52
N SER A 245 -13.87 2.12 17.43
CA SER A 245 -13.94 0.84 18.15
C SER A 245 -14.03 1.04 19.66
N ALA A 246 -13.29 2.01 20.21
CA ALA A 246 -13.37 2.38 21.62
C ALA A 246 -14.73 2.97 22.00
N ALA A 247 -15.31 3.82 21.13
CA ALA A 247 -16.64 4.37 21.33
C ALA A 247 -17.72 3.26 21.34
N LEU A 248 -17.62 2.30 20.43
CA LEU A 248 -18.49 1.11 20.40
C LEU A 248 -18.31 0.22 21.63
N ALA A 249 -17.07 -0.07 22.02
CA ALA A 249 -16.77 -0.97 23.13
C ALA A 249 -17.35 -0.49 24.47
N ARG A 250 -17.40 0.83 24.68
CA ARG A 250 -17.96 1.46 25.89
C ARG A 250 -19.47 1.35 26.03
N MET A 251 -20.18 0.98 24.95
CA MET A 251 -21.64 0.87 25.01
C MET A 251 -22.09 -0.50 25.52
N LYS A 252 -22.91 -0.49 26.58
CA LYS A 252 -23.44 -1.70 27.22
C LYS A 252 -24.35 -2.51 26.29
N THR A 253 -25.13 -1.83 25.44
CA THR A 253 -25.98 -2.46 24.44
C THR A 253 -25.69 -1.86 23.07
N THR A 254 -25.29 -2.71 22.13
CA THR A 254 -25.04 -2.29 20.75
C THR A 254 -26.29 -2.61 19.94
N SER A 255 -27.17 -1.62 19.74
CA SER A 255 -28.32 -1.75 18.85
C SER A 255 -27.99 -1.18 17.46
N LEU A 256 -28.76 -1.55 16.43
CA LEU A 256 -28.57 -0.99 15.08
C LEU A 256 -28.71 0.54 15.09
N ASN A 257 -29.67 1.10 15.85
CA ASN A 257 -29.85 2.54 15.96
C ASN A 257 -28.62 3.23 16.58
N VAL A 258 -27.99 2.58 17.56
CA VAL A 258 -26.73 3.05 18.14
C VAL A 258 -25.63 3.02 17.08
N LEU A 259 -25.49 1.90 16.34
CA LEU A 259 -24.50 1.77 15.29
C LEU A 259 -24.66 2.83 14.19
N ILE A 260 -25.89 3.03 13.69
CA ILE A 260 -26.23 4.07 12.71
C ILE A 260 -25.92 5.46 13.26
N ARG A 261 -26.23 5.74 14.53
CA ARG A 261 -25.93 7.03 15.14
C ARG A 261 -24.42 7.30 15.21
N ILE A 262 -23.62 6.33 15.67
CA ILE A 262 -22.16 6.50 15.69
C ILE A 262 -21.64 6.64 14.28
N PHE A 263 -22.11 5.80 13.35
CA PHE A 263 -21.70 5.85 11.96
C PHE A 263 -22.02 7.21 11.35
N THR A 264 -23.19 7.79 11.62
CA THR A 264 -23.55 9.13 11.14
C THR A 264 -22.62 10.21 11.70
N ILE A 265 -22.33 10.16 13.00
CA ILE A 265 -21.33 11.05 13.63
C ILE A 265 -19.97 10.87 12.96
N TRP A 266 -19.62 9.64 12.63
CA TRP A 266 -18.36 9.28 11.99
C TRP A 266 -18.27 9.77 10.55
N VAL A 267 -19.32 9.63 9.74
CA VAL A 267 -19.40 10.20 8.38
C VAL A 267 -19.20 11.72 8.41
N ILE A 268 -19.72 12.40 9.44
CA ILE A 268 -19.52 13.84 9.62
C ILE A 268 -18.08 14.15 10.08
N ALA A 269 -17.50 13.32 10.96
CA ALA A 269 -16.15 13.52 11.49
C ALA A 269 -15.04 13.10 10.51
N LEU A 270 -15.31 12.18 9.59
CA LEU A 270 -14.35 11.60 8.67
C LEU A 270 -13.70 12.66 7.76
N PRO A 271 -14.43 13.57 7.08
CA PRO A 271 -13.82 14.64 6.29
C PRO A 271 -12.84 15.50 7.09
N ILE A 272 -13.18 15.82 8.34
CA ILE A 272 -12.32 16.60 9.24
C ILE A 272 -11.04 15.82 9.54
N ALA A 273 -11.18 14.54 9.90
CA ALA A 273 -10.04 13.68 10.21
C ALA A 273 -9.15 13.44 8.99
N LEU A 274 -9.73 13.31 7.79
CA LEU A 274 -9.01 13.19 6.53
C LEU A 274 -8.27 14.47 6.16
N VAL A 275 -8.87 15.65 6.38
CA VAL A 275 -8.16 16.93 6.15
C VAL A 275 -7.01 17.10 7.13
N ILE A 276 -7.21 16.78 8.41
CA ILE A 276 -6.12 16.80 9.40
C ILE A 276 -5.00 15.82 8.99
N GLY A 277 -5.37 14.59 8.60
CA GLY A 277 -4.43 13.59 8.09
C GLY A 277 -3.69 14.05 6.83
N PHE A 278 -4.38 14.70 5.90
CA PHE A 278 -3.81 15.26 4.67
C PHE A 278 -2.84 16.39 4.97
N ILE A 279 -3.21 17.33 5.86
CA ILE A 279 -2.31 18.41 6.29
C ILE A 279 -1.08 17.82 6.97
N ALA A 280 -1.23 16.85 7.87
CA ALA A 280 -0.12 16.18 8.52
C ALA A 280 0.77 15.44 7.49
N ALA A 281 0.17 14.74 6.54
CA ALA A 281 0.88 14.04 5.47
C ALA A 281 1.64 15.01 4.56
N PHE A 282 1.05 16.16 4.25
CA PHE A 282 1.71 17.24 3.52
C PHE A 282 2.90 17.79 4.31
N LEU A 283 2.71 18.16 5.57
CA LEU A 283 3.79 18.72 6.42
C LEU A 283 4.96 17.75 6.59
N VAL A 284 4.71 16.45 6.69
CA VAL A 284 5.76 15.43 6.90
C VAL A 284 6.37 14.95 5.57
N GLY A 285 5.59 14.94 4.49
CA GLY A 285 5.98 14.46 3.17
C GLY A 285 6.47 15.55 2.21
N TYR A 286 6.31 16.83 2.54
CA TYR A 286 6.75 17.91 1.67
C TYR A 286 8.26 17.86 1.46
N GLY A 287 8.70 17.80 0.20
CA GLY A 287 10.11 17.63 -0.15
C GLY A 287 10.64 16.21 -0.02
N GLU A 288 9.82 15.23 0.37
CA GLU A 288 10.21 13.81 0.34
C GLU A 288 10.25 13.34 -1.11
N SER A 289 11.45 13.10 -1.62
CA SER A 289 11.65 12.59 -2.97
C SER A 289 11.82 11.06 -3.01
N PHE A 290 12.14 10.44 -1.87
CA PHE A 290 12.50 9.02 -1.79
C PHE A 290 11.64 8.26 -0.77
N PRO A 291 10.97 7.17 -1.18
CA PRO A 291 10.23 6.33 -0.26
C PRO A 291 11.17 5.50 0.62
N ALA A 292 10.87 5.37 1.92
CA ALA A 292 11.72 4.62 2.83
C ALA A 292 11.74 3.11 2.51
N SER A 293 12.93 2.52 2.30
CA SER A 293 13.07 1.07 2.10
C SER A 293 12.67 0.24 3.32
N ALA A 294 12.81 0.79 4.54
CA ALA A 294 12.39 0.12 5.76
C ALA A 294 10.88 -0.12 5.77
N GLY A 295 10.44 -1.34 6.04
CA GLY A 295 9.03 -1.68 6.11
C GLY A 295 8.78 -3.14 6.44
N ILE A 296 7.51 -3.47 6.65
CA ILE A 296 7.06 -4.82 6.97
C ILE A 296 6.70 -5.52 5.65
N PRO A 297 7.32 -6.66 5.32
CA PRO A 297 7.05 -7.36 4.07
C PRO A 297 5.57 -7.68 3.83
N ARG A 298 5.17 -7.77 2.56
CA ARG A 298 3.79 -8.08 2.16
C ARG A 298 3.28 -9.41 2.73
N TRP A 299 4.15 -10.41 2.80
CA TRP A 299 3.83 -11.74 3.34
C TRP A 299 3.51 -11.71 4.85
N VAL A 300 3.88 -10.65 5.57
CA VAL A 300 3.46 -10.42 6.96
C VAL A 300 2.23 -9.50 7.01
N THR A 301 2.27 -8.36 6.32
CA THR A 301 1.19 -7.35 6.42
C THR A 301 -0.16 -7.88 5.95
N LEU A 302 -0.19 -8.70 4.89
CA LEU A 302 -1.42 -9.24 4.31
C LEU A 302 -2.16 -10.25 5.22
N PRO A 303 -1.52 -11.30 5.79
CA PRO A 303 -2.22 -12.18 6.72
C PRO A 303 -2.60 -11.48 8.02
N VAL A 304 -1.77 -10.57 8.54
CA VAL A 304 -2.10 -9.80 9.75
C VAL A 304 -3.31 -8.90 9.50
N SER A 305 -3.39 -8.24 8.34
CA SER A 305 -4.56 -7.42 8.00
C SER A 305 -5.85 -8.23 7.94
N GLY A 306 -5.79 -9.43 7.35
CA GLY A 306 -6.93 -10.34 7.30
C GLY A 306 -7.35 -10.81 8.70
N GLY A 307 -6.39 -11.19 9.53
CA GLY A 307 -6.65 -11.59 10.92
C GLY A 307 -7.32 -10.48 11.74
N VAL A 308 -6.87 -9.23 11.59
CA VAL A 308 -7.48 -8.07 12.26
C VAL A 308 -8.89 -7.81 11.78
N ALA A 309 -9.14 -7.86 10.46
CA ALA A 309 -10.49 -7.70 9.91
C ALA A 309 -11.44 -8.78 10.44
N ILE A 310 -11.03 -10.05 10.35
CA ILE A 310 -11.81 -11.20 10.83
C ILE A 310 -12.15 -11.06 12.31
N ALA A 311 -11.16 -10.73 13.15
CA ALA A 311 -11.33 -10.60 14.59
C ALA A 311 -12.26 -9.43 14.96
N ALA A 312 -12.09 -8.27 14.33
CA ALA A 312 -12.91 -7.09 14.58
C ALA A 312 -14.37 -7.31 14.14
N GLU A 313 -14.58 -7.88 12.96
CA GLU A 313 -15.91 -8.20 12.43
C GLU A 313 -16.59 -9.30 13.24
N ALA A 314 -15.87 -10.37 13.61
CA ALA A 314 -16.41 -11.44 14.44
C ALA A 314 -16.88 -10.92 15.81
N TRP A 315 -16.07 -10.07 16.45
CA TRP A 315 -16.41 -9.46 17.74
C TRP A 315 -17.66 -8.57 17.65
N LEU A 316 -17.75 -7.72 16.63
CA LEU A 316 -18.91 -6.85 16.42
C LEU A 316 -20.17 -7.66 16.07
N LEU A 317 -20.04 -8.66 15.20
CA LEU A 317 -21.13 -9.57 14.85
C LEU A 317 -21.68 -10.32 16.06
N ALA A 318 -20.79 -10.86 16.90
CA ALA A 318 -21.19 -11.57 18.13
C ALA A 318 -21.95 -10.63 19.07
N ARG A 319 -21.49 -9.39 19.27
CA ARG A 319 -22.19 -8.41 20.11
C ARG A 319 -23.55 -8.00 19.55
N LEU A 320 -23.64 -7.78 18.24
CA LEU A 320 -24.87 -7.31 17.59
C LEU A 320 -25.92 -8.40 17.40
N SER A 321 -25.49 -9.66 17.37
CA SER A 321 -26.36 -10.80 17.08
C SER A 321 -26.75 -11.59 18.33
N HIS A 322 -26.20 -11.26 19.51
CA HIS A 322 -26.56 -11.92 20.76
C HIS A 322 -28.06 -11.77 21.05
N PRO A 323 -28.79 -12.83 21.44
CA PRO A 323 -28.33 -14.21 21.74
C PRO A 323 -28.36 -15.19 20.55
N HIS A 324 -28.68 -14.75 19.35
CA HIS A 324 -28.97 -15.61 18.19
C HIS A 324 -27.74 -16.28 17.54
N LEU A 325 -26.55 -15.69 17.68
CA LEU A 325 -25.29 -16.26 17.19
C LEU A 325 -24.31 -16.46 18.33
N SER A 326 -23.72 -17.65 18.41
CA SER A 326 -22.59 -17.87 19.30
C SER A 326 -21.34 -17.14 18.79
N PRO A 327 -20.37 -16.78 19.65
CA PRO A 327 -19.11 -16.17 19.22
C PRO A 327 -18.36 -16.99 18.17
N ILE A 328 -18.45 -18.33 18.26
CA ILE A 328 -17.83 -19.25 17.30
C ILE A 328 -18.52 -19.12 15.93
N GLN A 329 -19.85 -19.07 15.89
CA GLN A 329 -20.59 -18.88 14.64
C GLN A 329 -20.29 -17.52 14.01
N ALA A 330 -20.23 -16.46 14.82
CA ALA A 330 -19.84 -15.13 14.34
C ALA A 330 -18.41 -15.12 13.77
N GLY A 331 -17.48 -15.83 14.42
CA GLY A 331 -16.12 -16.03 13.92
C GLY A 331 -16.07 -16.76 12.58
N LEU A 332 -16.82 -17.86 12.43
CA LEU A 332 -16.91 -18.61 11.18
C LEU A 332 -17.52 -17.78 10.04
N VAL A 333 -18.59 -17.04 10.31
CA VAL A 333 -19.21 -16.17 9.31
C VAL A 333 -18.23 -15.09 8.85
N SER A 334 -17.56 -14.41 9.81
CA SER A 334 -16.53 -13.42 9.53
C SER A 334 -15.38 -13.98 8.68
N LEU A 335 -14.89 -15.18 9.02
CA LEU A 335 -13.84 -15.87 8.26
C LEU A 335 -14.27 -16.14 6.82
N VAL A 336 -15.46 -16.71 6.61
CA VAL A 336 -15.95 -17.06 5.26
C VAL A 336 -16.22 -15.80 4.43
N MET A 337 -16.76 -14.74 5.03
CA MET A 337 -16.93 -13.44 4.38
C MET A 337 -15.59 -12.87 3.89
N ASN A 338 -14.61 -12.72 4.79
CA ASN A 338 -13.30 -12.18 4.46
C ASN A 338 -12.54 -13.05 3.46
N ALA A 339 -12.60 -14.37 3.61
CA ALA A 339 -11.98 -15.28 2.65
C ALA A 339 -12.59 -15.08 1.26
N SER A 340 -13.92 -15.07 1.17
CA SER A 340 -14.63 -14.88 -0.10
C SER A 340 -14.31 -13.53 -0.74
N SER A 341 -14.27 -12.45 0.05
CA SER A 341 -13.96 -11.11 -0.44
C SER A 341 -12.52 -10.98 -0.92
N VAL A 342 -11.55 -11.59 -0.22
CA VAL A 342 -10.15 -11.66 -0.67
C VAL A 342 -10.05 -12.44 -1.98
N TRP A 343 -10.67 -13.62 -2.07
CA TRP A 343 -10.66 -14.43 -3.29
C TRP A 343 -11.27 -13.69 -4.48
N LEU A 344 -12.42 -13.04 -4.29
CA LEU A 344 -13.07 -12.27 -5.34
C LEU A 344 -12.27 -11.03 -5.75
N ASN A 345 -11.66 -10.31 -4.80
CA ASN A 345 -10.77 -9.20 -5.13
C ASN A 345 -9.55 -9.68 -5.93
N LEU A 346 -8.98 -10.84 -5.60
CA LEU A 346 -7.86 -11.42 -6.35
C LEU A 346 -8.25 -11.88 -7.76
N ALA A 347 -9.46 -12.42 -7.93
CA ALA A 347 -9.95 -12.92 -9.23
C ALA A 347 -10.45 -11.79 -10.14
N VAL A 348 -11.20 -10.83 -9.59
CA VAL A 348 -11.97 -9.85 -10.37
C VAL A 348 -11.19 -8.55 -10.58
N LEU A 349 -10.48 -8.03 -9.58
CA LEU A 349 -9.78 -6.74 -9.74
C LEU A 349 -8.77 -6.74 -10.89
N PRO A 350 -7.98 -7.81 -11.15
CA PRO A 350 -7.08 -7.82 -12.29
C PRO A 350 -7.80 -7.76 -13.64
N ALA A 351 -8.99 -8.35 -13.75
CA ALA A 351 -9.79 -8.37 -14.98
C ALA A 351 -10.49 -7.04 -15.25
N LEU A 352 -10.67 -6.20 -14.23
CA LEU A 352 -11.25 -4.86 -14.34
C LEU A 352 -10.21 -3.77 -14.67
N ARG A 353 -8.95 -4.14 -14.89
CA ARG A 353 -7.84 -3.19 -15.14
C ARG A 353 -7.82 -2.67 -16.57
#